data_AF-W6ZRX9-F1
#
_entry.id   AF-W6ZRX9-F1
#
_cell.length_a   1.000
_cell.length_b   1.000
_cell.length_c   1.000
_cell.angle_alpha   90.00
_cell.angle_beta   90.00
_cell.angle_gamma   90.00
#
_symmetry.space_group_name_H-M   'P 1'
#
loop_
_entity.id
_entity.type
_entity.pdbx_description
1 polymer ?
#
loop_
_entity_poly.entity_id
_entity_poly.type
_entity_poly.pdbx_seq_one_letter_code
_entity_poly.pdbx_strand_id
1 'polypeptide(L)'
;MAEPLDLDKDPYALAYRYREYMIEHPRGFLQYCNPYYEMLLANQPDPAADATDDHSRAIRYAKEHYECFYEIRDIRRIITWLPPLGKDNHGSVA
;
A
#
# COMPACT_ATOMS: atom_id res chain seq x y z
N MET A 1 -18.16 13.83 -5.07
CA MET A 1 -19.09 12.68 -5.04
C MET A 1 -18.24 11.48 -5.41
N ALA A 2 -17.70 10.76 -4.44
CA ALA A 2 -17.01 9.50 -4.74
C ALA A 2 -18.07 8.51 -5.24
N GLU A 3 -17.83 7.86 -6.37
CA GLU A 3 -18.71 6.81 -6.86
C GLU A 3 -18.79 5.71 -5.80
N PRO A 4 -19.99 5.14 -5.53
CA PRO A 4 -20.15 4.09 -4.55
C PRO A 4 -19.29 2.90 -4.98
N LEU A 5 -18.35 2.52 -4.12
CA LEU A 5 -17.54 1.33 -4.32
C LEU A 5 -18.44 0.10 -4.36
N ASP A 6 -18.35 -0.63 -5.46
CA ASP A 6 -18.96 -1.94 -5.59
C ASP A 6 -18.07 -2.95 -4.84
N LEU A 7 -18.21 -2.96 -3.50
CA LEU A 7 -17.44 -3.82 -2.58
C LEU A 7 -17.54 -5.32 -2.95
N ASP A 8 -18.60 -5.70 -3.66
CA ASP A 8 -18.83 -7.06 -4.15
C ASP A 8 -17.96 -7.44 -5.35
N LYS A 9 -17.42 -6.44 -6.08
CA LYS A 9 -16.63 -6.65 -7.30
C LYS A 9 -15.13 -6.58 -7.07
N ASP A 10 -14.69 -5.96 -5.98
CA ASP A 10 -13.28 -5.82 -5.66
C ASP A 10 -13.01 -6.28 -4.21
N PRO A 11 -12.46 -7.50 -4.02
CA PRO A 11 -12.16 -8.04 -2.69
C PRO A 11 -11.08 -7.22 -1.95
N TYR A 12 -10.41 -6.28 -2.63
CA TYR A 12 -9.37 -5.42 -2.06
C TYR A 12 -9.83 -3.97 -1.87
N ALA A 13 -11.07 -3.63 -2.25
CA ALA A 13 -11.60 -2.28 -2.13
C ALA A 13 -11.51 -1.72 -0.70
N LEU A 14 -11.69 -2.58 0.32
CA LEU A 14 -11.55 -2.17 1.71
C LEU A 14 -10.10 -1.84 2.07
N ALA A 15 -9.12 -2.57 1.52
CA ALA A 15 -7.70 -2.33 1.74
C ALA A 15 -7.14 -1.14 0.94
N TYR A 16 -7.83 -0.72 -0.13
CA TYR A 16 -7.46 0.45 -0.94
C TYR A 16 -8.13 1.73 -0.42
N ARG A 17 -9.37 1.65 0.07
CA ARG A 17 -10.21 2.81 0.40
C ARG A 17 -10.52 2.97 1.88
N TYR A 18 -9.88 2.23 2.77
CA TYR A 18 -10.15 2.36 4.21
C TYR A 18 -9.97 3.80 4.69
N ARG A 19 -8.96 4.52 4.19
CA ARG A 19 -8.78 5.93 4.51
C ARG A 19 -9.91 6.82 3.99
N GLU A 20 -10.36 6.62 2.76
CA GLU A 20 -11.47 7.39 2.17
C GLU A 20 -12.77 7.13 2.92
N TYR A 21 -13.07 5.86 3.19
CA TYR A 21 -14.18 5.45 4.05
C TYR A 21 -14.14 6.16 5.42
N MET A 22 -12.95 6.29 6.00
CA MET A 22 -12.77 6.97 7.28
C MET A 22 -12.91 8.50 7.22
N ILE A 23 -12.69 9.11 6.05
CA ILE A 23 -12.93 10.53 5.81
C ILE A 23 -14.44 10.79 5.66
N GLU A 24 -15.15 9.93 4.93
CA GLU A 24 -16.61 10.05 4.70
C GLU A 24 -17.44 9.66 5.92
N HIS A 25 -16.97 8.67 6.68
CA HIS A 25 -17.58 8.19 7.91
C HIS A 25 -16.65 8.42 9.09
N PRO A 26 -16.43 9.70 9.47
CA PRO A 26 -15.59 10.02 10.60
C PRO A 26 -16.19 9.41 11.86
N ARG A 27 -15.32 8.75 12.62
CA ARG A 27 -15.69 8.10 13.87
C ARG A 27 -16.10 9.12 14.94
N GLY A 28 -16.99 8.69 15.83
CA GLY A 28 -17.30 9.43 17.05
C GLY A 28 -16.09 9.48 18.00
N PHE A 29 -16.06 10.49 18.86
CA PHE A 29 -15.04 10.65 19.91
C PHE A 29 -14.90 9.34 20.70
N LEU A 30 -13.68 8.75 20.71
CA LEU A 30 -13.30 7.47 21.34
C LEU A 30 -13.41 6.18 20.50
N GLN A 31 -13.93 6.21 19.27
CA GLN A 31 -13.82 5.01 18.42
C GLN A 31 -12.44 4.96 17.75
N TYR A 32 -11.73 3.85 17.94
CA TYR A 32 -10.44 3.61 17.30
C TYR A 32 -10.59 3.08 15.88
N CYS A 33 -9.58 3.39 15.07
CA CYS A 33 -9.32 2.66 13.85
C CYS A 33 -9.11 1.19 14.10
N ASN A 34 -9.63 0.35 13.19
CA ASN A 34 -9.21 -1.04 13.17
C ASN A 34 -7.71 -1.04 12.82
N PRO A 35 -6.83 -1.39 13.78
CA PRO A 35 -5.39 -1.26 13.62
C PRO A 35 -4.86 -2.14 12.50
N TYR A 36 -5.55 -3.24 12.18
CA TYR A 36 -5.18 -4.11 11.07
C TYR A 36 -5.14 -3.35 9.74
N TYR A 37 -6.22 -2.62 9.39
CA TYR A 37 -6.27 -1.88 8.13
C TYR A 37 -5.34 -0.67 8.11
N GLU A 38 -5.07 -0.05 9.25
CA GLU A 38 -4.08 1.04 9.33
C GLU A 38 -2.65 0.57 9.10
N MET A 39 -2.34 -0.67 9.48
CA MET A 39 -1.01 -1.24 9.32
C MET A 39 -0.73 -1.77 7.91
N LEU A 40 -1.75 -1.87 7.05
CA LEU A 40 -1.56 -2.26 5.65
C LEU A 40 -0.78 -1.20 4.89
N LEU A 41 0.25 -1.63 4.18
CA LEU A 41 1.08 -0.77 3.34
C LEU A 41 0.27 -0.12 2.20
N ALA A 42 -0.72 -0.82 1.66
CA ALA A 42 -1.61 -0.27 0.64
C ALA A 42 -2.42 0.96 1.10
N ASN A 43 -2.75 1.01 2.39
CA ASN A 43 -3.48 2.13 3.01
C ASN A 43 -2.58 3.30 3.42
N GLN A 44 -1.25 3.14 3.31
CA GLN A 44 -0.31 4.23 3.57
C GLN A 44 -0.40 5.29 2.47
N PRO A 45 -0.05 6.56 2.77
CA PRO A 45 -0.06 7.60 1.76
C PRO A 45 0.91 7.24 0.64
N ASP A 46 0.55 7.62 -0.60
CA ASP A 46 1.45 7.43 -1.72
C ASP A 46 2.77 8.17 -1.46
N PRO A 47 3.91 7.47 -1.53
CA PRO A 47 5.20 8.10 -1.31
C PRO A 47 5.53 9.03 -2.48
N ALA A 48 6.42 10.00 -2.25
CA ALA A 48 6.93 10.86 -3.33
C ALA A 48 7.53 10.00 -4.45
N ALA A 49 7.38 10.38 -5.72
CA ALA A 49 7.72 9.54 -6.87
C ALA A 49 9.21 9.15 -6.92
N ASP A 50 10.08 10.02 -6.42
CA ASP A 50 11.54 9.86 -6.34
C ASP A 50 12.02 9.23 -5.03
N ALA A 51 11.13 8.94 -4.09
CA ALA A 51 11.50 8.31 -2.82
C ALA A 51 12.01 6.89 -3.05
N THR A 52 13.24 6.64 -2.60
CA THR A 52 13.98 5.40 -2.80
C THR A 52 14.17 4.60 -1.50
N ASP A 53 13.69 5.11 -0.37
CA ASP A 53 13.76 4.36 0.87
C ASP A 53 12.91 3.08 0.82
N ASP A 54 13.28 2.12 1.66
CA ASP A 54 12.65 0.80 1.73
C ASP A 54 11.15 0.89 2.03
N HIS A 55 10.73 1.85 2.85
CA HIS A 55 9.32 2.01 3.19
C HIS A 55 8.52 2.48 1.97
N SER A 56 8.99 3.51 1.26
CA SER A 56 8.37 3.99 0.02
C SER A 56 8.30 2.91 -1.06
N ARG A 57 9.37 2.14 -1.24
CA ARG A 57 9.39 1.03 -2.21
C ARG A 57 8.40 -0.07 -1.86
N ALA A 58 8.32 -0.44 -0.58
CA ALA A 58 7.37 -1.45 -0.11
C ALA A 58 5.92 -0.99 -0.24
N ILE A 59 5.61 0.31 -0.02
CA ILE A 59 4.27 0.86 -0.25
C ILE A 59 3.88 0.74 -1.73
N ARG A 60 4.75 1.14 -2.66
CA ARG A 60 4.45 1.03 -4.09
C ARG A 60 4.17 -0.42 -4.49
N TYR A 61 5.01 -1.35 -4.03
CA TYR A 61 4.80 -2.78 -4.27
C TYR A 61 3.47 -3.27 -3.69
N ALA A 62 3.13 -2.91 -2.46
CA ALA A 62 1.86 -3.31 -1.85
C ALA A 62 0.64 -2.71 -2.56
N LYS A 63 0.77 -1.53 -3.17
CA LYS A 63 -0.26 -0.91 -4.03
C LYS A 63 -0.32 -1.50 -5.45
N GLU A 64 0.64 -2.31 -5.86
CA GLU A 64 0.54 -3.13 -7.08
C GLU A 64 -0.01 -4.53 -6.77
N HIS A 65 0.09 -4.95 -5.50
CA HIS A 65 -0.25 -6.29 -5.01
C HIS A 65 -1.21 -6.23 -3.80
N TYR A 66 -2.37 -5.57 -3.97
CA TYR A 66 -3.35 -5.41 -2.90
C TYR A 66 -3.83 -6.74 -2.32
N GLU A 67 -3.77 -7.81 -3.11
CA GLU A 67 -4.17 -9.16 -2.74
C GLU A 67 -3.35 -9.79 -1.63
N CYS A 68 -2.17 -9.25 -1.38
CA CYS A 68 -1.23 -9.83 -0.43
C CYS A 68 -1.36 -9.25 0.98
N PHE A 69 -2.15 -8.20 1.19
CA PHE A 69 -2.40 -7.58 2.50
C PHE A 69 -1.13 -7.32 3.32
N TYR A 70 -0.05 -6.88 2.65
CA TYR A 70 1.22 -6.65 3.33
C TYR A 70 1.12 -5.55 4.38
N GLU A 71 1.68 -5.82 5.55
CA GLU A 71 1.75 -4.87 6.65
C GLU A 71 3.14 -4.20 6.72
N ILE A 72 3.25 -3.13 7.52
CA ILE A 72 4.54 -2.46 7.81
C ILE A 72 5.63 -3.45 8.26
N ARG A 73 5.27 -4.52 8.99
CA ARG A 73 6.22 -5.55 9.43
C ARG A 73 6.86 -6.32 8.26
N ASP A 74 6.22 -6.35 7.10
CA ASP A 74 6.66 -7.10 5.92
C ASP A 74 7.64 -6.33 5.03
N ILE A 75 7.91 -5.05 5.32
CA ILE A 75 8.81 -4.20 4.51
C ILE A 75 10.14 -4.91 4.23
N ARG A 76 10.80 -5.45 5.27
CA ARG A 76 12.09 -6.14 5.10
C ARG A 76 12.00 -7.33 4.15
N ARG A 77 10.89 -8.05 4.17
CA ARG A 77 10.65 -9.21 3.30
C ARG A 77 10.35 -8.77 1.86
N ILE A 78 9.61 -7.69 1.68
CA ILE A 78 9.30 -7.14 0.36
C ILE A 78 10.58 -6.65 -0.32
N ILE A 79 11.42 -5.92 0.42
CA ILE A 79 12.66 -5.36 -0.13
C ILE A 79 13.63 -6.42 -0.61
N THR A 80 13.65 -7.63 -0.03
CA THR A 80 14.49 -8.72 -0.52
C THR A 80 14.03 -9.29 -1.86
N TRP A 81 12.77 -9.08 -2.24
CA TRP A 81 12.24 -9.46 -3.55
C TRP A 81 12.43 -8.38 -4.62
N LEU A 82 12.53 -7.13 -4.20
CA LEU A 82 12.66 -6.01 -5.13
C LEU A 82 14.10 -5.87 -5.65
N PRO A 83 14.27 -5.50 -6.93
CA PRO A 83 15.59 -5.24 -7.48
C PRO A 83 16.29 -4.10 -6.73
N PRO A 84 17.60 -4.18 -6.49
CA PRO A 84 18.35 -3.13 -5.82
C PRO A 84 18.32 -1.83 -6.63
N LEU A 85 18.32 -0.70 -5.92
CA LEU A 85 18.42 0.62 -6.55
C LEU A 85 19.83 0.78 -7.13
N GLY A 86 19.93 0.91 -8.46
CA GLY A 86 21.22 1.07 -9.13
C GLY A 86 21.87 -0.24 -9.57
N LYS A 87 21.14 -1.08 -10.30
CA LYS A 87 21.78 -1.87 -11.36
C LYS A 87 21.32 -1.34 -12.68
N ASP A 88 22.11 -0.42 -13.21
CA ASP A 88 22.18 -0.17 -14.63
C ASP A 88 22.29 -1.55 -15.28
N ASN A 89 21.30 -1.88 -16.11
CA ASN A 89 21.37 -3.03 -16.99
C ASN A 89 22.58 -2.81 -17.91
N HIS A 90 23.76 -3.18 -17.47
CA HIS A 90 24.88 -3.39 -18.37
C HIS A 90 24.43 -4.52 -19.29
N GLY A 91 24.07 -4.12 -20.50
CA GLY A 91 23.46 -4.97 -21.50
C GLY A 91 24.26 -6.26 -21.63
N SER A 92 23.55 -7.38 -21.44
CA SER A 92 23.94 -8.64 -22.03
C SER A 92 23.95 -8.42 -23.55
N VAL A 93 25.13 -8.15 -24.10
CA VAL A 93 25.40 -8.39 -25.51
C VAL A 93 26.34 -9.59 -25.56
N ALA A 94 25.91 -10.53 -26.40
CA ALA A 94 26.42 -11.87 -26.63
C ALA A 94 27.89 -11.93 -27.03
#